data_AF-A0ABD3D1Q1-F1
#
_entry.id   AF-A0ABD3D1Q1-F1
#
_cell.length_a   1.000
_cell.length_b   1.000
_cell.length_c   1.000
_cell.angle_alpha   90.00
_cell.angle_beta   90.00
_cell.angle_gamma   90.00
#
_symmetry.space_group_name_H-M   'P 1'
#
loop_
_entity.id
_entity.type
_entity.pdbx_description
1 polymer ?
#
loop_
_entity_poly.entity_id
_entity_poly.type
_entity_poly.pdbx_seq_one_letter_code
_entity_poly.pdbx_strand_id
1 'polypeptide(L)'
;MHFSELHLERCDLKIIESTDNVVLNNLQTLRLHDVDITDEIFDKIISGCPLIENLYLSFCTGLKSIKFHKHHNIKDFSSSMTHQIIIEIENTHALENVHAEMFDNFSSFFSCLNELIINNCNGLKEFRLLSSSIKRLTIKMGPRNRIKAFIDTPNILYFKYSSDGEGVLPSIKFTTTSNEWKSKISLSYKLKPLGKDATSWFLKLNKLLKALSESHITLNLIHDEYKKLYINDSYGGFYKPVVVEHLKLWGCYSSYFVPAILNCFFKIFRPRYIQMENGLAKFNLAEYISKLIPYETGCYFWLQDLEEVSIEVMDMKAKEWRCLKGTILHALCSEKQIRFRLTWKEQ
;
A
#
# COMPACT_ATOMS: atom_id res chain seq x y z
N MET A 1 11.73 37.80 -18.09
CA MET A 1 12.30 36.43 -18.24
C MET A 1 11.15 35.44 -18.14
N HIS A 2 10.97 34.58 -19.13
CA HIS A 2 9.91 33.57 -19.18
C HIS A 2 10.50 32.21 -18.76
N PHE A 3 10.47 31.91 -17.47
CA PHE A 3 10.80 30.57 -16.96
C PHE A 3 9.52 29.93 -16.43
N SER A 4 9.24 28.71 -16.90
CA SER A 4 8.09 27.90 -16.47
C SER A 4 8.42 26.96 -15.32
N GLU A 5 9.71 26.74 -15.04
CA GLU A 5 10.19 25.89 -13.94
C GLU A 5 11.31 26.59 -13.18
N LEU A 6 11.26 26.49 -11.85
CA LEU A 6 12.24 27.04 -10.92
C LEU A 6 12.60 25.96 -9.90
N HIS A 7 13.89 25.64 -9.83
CA HIS A 7 14.43 24.71 -8.85
C HIS A 7 15.45 25.43 -7.98
N LEU A 8 15.20 25.43 -6.67
CA LEU A 8 16.05 26.04 -5.65
C LEU A 8 16.49 24.96 -4.68
N GLU A 9 17.79 24.75 -4.61
CA GLU A 9 18.43 23.79 -3.71
C GLU A 9 19.40 24.53 -2.79
N ARG A 10 19.30 24.31 -1.47
CA ARG A 10 20.23 24.89 -0.47
C ARG A 10 20.39 26.41 -0.56
N CYS A 11 19.32 27.09 -0.96
CA CYS A 11 19.28 28.54 -1.09
C CYS A 11 18.79 29.19 0.22
N ASP A 12 19.38 30.33 0.59
CA ASP A 12 18.85 31.17 1.68
C ASP A 12 17.80 32.13 1.12
N LEU A 13 16.53 31.89 1.45
CA LEU A 13 15.40 32.69 0.97
C LEU A 13 15.06 33.86 1.90
N LYS A 14 15.83 34.12 2.96
CA LYS A 14 15.63 35.29 3.85
C LYS A 14 15.73 36.61 3.10
N ILE A 15 16.42 36.65 1.95
CA ILE A 15 16.45 37.82 1.07
C ILE A 15 15.05 38.24 0.56
N ILE A 16 14.08 37.32 0.56
CA ILE A 16 12.70 37.59 0.15
C ILE A 16 11.91 38.29 1.27
N GLU A 17 12.36 38.23 2.53
CA GLU A 17 11.70 38.90 3.65
C GLU A 17 11.56 40.41 3.41
N SER A 18 12.62 41.04 2.91
CA SER A 18 12.71 42.47 2.60
C SER A 18 12.20 42.84 1.20
N THR A 19 11.73 41.87 0.42
CA THR A 19 11.22 42.11 -0.93
C THR A 19 9.72 42.39 -0.88
N ASP A 20 9.30 43.49 -1.51
CA ASP A 20 7.89 43.93 -1.54
C ASP A 20 7.03 43.04 -2.45
N ASN A 21 7.58 42.53 -3.56
CA ASN A 21 6.84 41.70 -4.52
C ASN A 21 7.73 40.63 -5.17
N VAL A 22 7.32 39.37 -5.12
CA VAL A 22 7.82 38.28 -5.97
C VAL A 22 6.89 38.18 -7.17
N VAL A 23 7.40 38.33 -8.39
CA VAL A 23 6.58 38.29 -9.62
C VAL A 23 7.09 37.20 -10.55
N LEU A 24 6.41 36.06 -10.55
CA LEU A 24 6.75 34.85 -11.30
C LEU A 24 5.55 34.39 -12.14
N ASN A 25 5.01 35.33 -12.94
CA ASN A 25 3.72 35.20 -13.65
C ASN A 25 3.59 34.01 -14.61
N ASN A 26 4.69 33.40 -15.04
CA ASN A 26 4.67 32.25 -15.97
C ASN A 26 5.14 30.95 -15.31
N LEU A 27 5.44 30.98 -14.01
CA LEU A 27 5.97 29.81 -13.34
C LEU A 27 4.86 28.77 -13.15
N GLN A 28 5.09 27.60 -13.73
CA GLN A 28 4.21 26.44 -13.63
C GLN A 28 4.75 25.41 -12.64
N THR A 29 6.07 25.32 -12.48
CA THR A 29 6.71 24.34 -11.59
C THR A 29 7.66 25.03 -10.61
N LEU A 30 7.46 24.81 -9.31
CA LEU A 30 8.35 25.24 -8.25
C LEU A 30 8.88 24.02 -7.49
N ARG A 31 10.21 23.90 -7.38
CA ARG A 31 10.89 22.86 -6.60
C ARG A 31 11.80 23.49 -5.56
N LEU A 32 11.55 23.24 -4.28
CA LEU A 32 12.40 23.65 -3.17
C LEU A 32 13.01 22.40 -2.51
N HIS A 33 14.35 22.35 -2.40
CA HIS A 33 15.07 21.26 -1.76
C HIS A 33 16.08 21.78 -0.73
N ASP A 34 15.99 21.32 0.53
CA ASP A 34 16.94 21.67 1.59
C ASP A 34 17.04 23.19 1.79
N VAL A 35 15.87 23.85 1.95
CA VAL A 35 15.73 25.31 2.03
C VAL A 35 15.12 25.72 3.38
N ASP A 36 15.70 26.72 4.04
CA ASP A 36 15.12 27.35 5.23
C ASP A 36 14.11 28.43 4.80
N ILE A 37 12.82 28.19 5.04
CA ILE A 37 11.72 29.03 4.57
C ILE A 37 10.60 29.10 5.60
N THR A 38 10.14 30.31 5.95
CA THR A 38 8.99 30.49 6.84
C THR A 38 7.68 30.48 6.06
N ASP A 39 6.55 30.29 6.77
CA ASP A 39 5.20 30.40 6.20
C ASP A 39 5.01 31.74 5.47
N GLU A 40 5.48 32.85 6.04
CA GLU A 40 5.32 34.18 5.43
C GLU A 40 6.08 34.31 4.10
N ILE A 41 7.31 33.79 4.04
CA ILE A 41 8.12 33.82 2.80
C ILE A 41 7.48 32.92 1.74
N PHE A 42 7.01 31.75 2.14
CA PHE A 42 6.36 30.81 1.24
C PHE A 42 5.08 31.40 0.63
N ASP A 43 4.22 32.01 1.44
CA ASP A 43 2.99 32.67 0.98
C ASP A 43 3.29 33.82 0.01
N LYS A 44 4.35 34.60 0.25
CA LYS A 44 4.83 35.63 -0.69
C LYS A 44 5.25 35.03 -2.04
N ILE A 45 5.96 33.91 -2.04
CA ILE A 45 6.39 33.25 -3.30
C ILE A 45 5.18 32.73 -4.06
N ILE A 46 4.30 31.99 -3.39
CA ILE A 46 3.15 31.34 -4.02
C ILE A 46 2.16 32.36 -4.58
N SER A 47 1.88 33.45 -3.84
CA SER A 47 1.03 34.55 -4.34
C SER A 47 1.61 35.24 -5.58
N GLY A 48 2.94 35.22 -5.74
CA GLY A 48 3.64 35.69 -6.93
C GLY A 48 3.58 34.76 -8.16
N CYS A 49 3.05 33.54 -8.01
CA CYS A 49 3.03 32.50 -9.04
C CYS A 49 1.59 32.11 -9.44
N PRO A 50 0.82 32.98 -10.11
CA PRO A 50 -0.61 32.73 -10.39
C PRO A 50 -0.88 31.53 -11.33
N LEU A 51 0.10 31.08 -12.11
CA LEU A 51 -0.02 29.94 -13.03
C LEU A 51 0.63 28.65 -12.49
N ILE A 52 0.91 28.59 -11.19
CA ILE A 52 1.56 27.43 -10.59
C ILE A 52 0.68 26.17 -10.73
N GLU A 53 1.27 25.12 -11.28
CA GLU A 53 0.66 23.81 -11.48
C GLU A 53 1.38 22.73 -10.68
N ASN A 54 2.69 22.81 -10.50
CA ASN A 54 3.48 21.75 -9.88
C ASN A 54 4.33 22.34 -8.74
N LEU A 55 4.17 21.82 -7.53
CA LEU A 55 4.89 22.27 -6.36
C LEU A 55 5.55 21.09 -5.65
N TYR A 56 6.87 21.07 -5.60
CA TYR A 56 7.65 20.02 -4.96
C TYR A 56 8.52 20.61 -3.85
N LEU A 57 8.31 20.16 -2.62
CA LEU A 57 9.00 20.63 -1.43
C LEU A 57 9.69 19.45 -0.76
N SER A 58 10.95 19.61 -0.41
CA SER A 58 11.76 18.54 0.17
C SER A 58 12.78 19.09 1.14
N PHE A 59 12.82 18.56 2.37
CA PHE A 59 13.70 19.00 3.45
C PHE A 59 13.65 20.52 3.72
N CYS A 60 12.48 21.15 3.53
CA CYS A 60 12.33 22.56 3.87
C CYS A 60 12.16 22.72 5.38
N THR A 61 13.01 23.53 6.02
CA THR A 61 12.89 23.85 7.45
C THR A 61 12.17 25.18 7.63
N GLY A 62 11.58 25.40 8.81
CA GLY A 62 10.86 26.64 9.11
C GLY A 62 9.39 26.67 8.67
N LEU A 63 9.04 25.92 7.63
CA LEU A 63 7.69 25.84 7.07
C LEU A 63 6.79 24.96 7.95
N LYS A 64 5.77 25.57 8.54
CA LYS A 64 4.79 24.95 9.45
C LYS A 64 3.44 24.79 8.79
N SER A 65 3.07 25.69 7.88
CA SER A 65 1.80 25.60 7.17
C SER A 65 1.90 26.00 5.69
N ILE A 66 1.08 25.37 4.85
CA ILE A 66 0.91 25.70 3.43
C ILE A 66 -0.55 25.96 3.18
N LYS A 67 -0.86 27.11 2.58
CA LYS A 67 -2.22 27.47 2.20
C LYS A 67 -2.36 27.57 0.69
N PHE A 68 -3.20 26.74 0.10
CA PHE A 68 -3.58 26.94 -1.30
C PHE A 68 -4.93 27.64 -1.37
N HIS A 69 -4.93 28.83 -1.97
CA HIS A 69 -6.15 29.58 -2.23
C HIS A 69 -6.77 29.22 -3.59
N LYS A 70 -8.03 29.61 -3.78
CA LYS A 70 -8.87 29.34 -4.97
C LYS A 70 -8.20 29.65 -6.31
N HIS A 71 -7.28 30.59 -6.35
CA HIS A 71 -6.60 31.03 -7.58
C HIS A 71 -5.43 30.15 -7.99
N HIS A 72 -4.98 29.22 -7.15
CA HIS A 72 -3.88 28.32 -7.50
C HIS A 72 -4.42 27.07 -8.20
N ASN A 73 -4.02 26.89 -9.46
CA ASN A 73 -4.33 25.72 -10.27
C ASN A 73 -3.25 24.63 -10.12
N ILE A 74 -2.83 24.36 -8.87
CA ILE A 74 -1.91 23.26 -8.59
C ILE A 74 -2.54 21.98 -9.13
N LYS A 75 -1.82 21.22 -9.94
CA LYS A 75 -2.11 19.86 -10.42
C LYS A 75 -1.31 18.86 -9.62
N ASP A 76 -0.02 19.09 -9.43
CA ASP A 76 0.87 18.20 -8.69
C ASP A 76 1.43 18.91 -7.45
N PHE A 77 1.22 18.34 -6.28
CA PHE A 77 1.86 18.79 -5.05
C PHE A 77 2.66 17.63 -4.43
N SER A 78 3.91 17.88 -4.06
CA SER A 78 4.74 16.95 -3.31
C SER A 78 5.39 17.65 -2.13
N SER A 79 5.35 17.05 -0.95
CA SER A 79 6.05 17.52 0.25
C SER A 79 6.75 16.37 0.96
N SER A 80 8.04 16.49 1.20
CA SER A 80 8.82 15.56 2.02
C SER A 80 9.56 16.37 3.08
N MET A 81 9.10 16.31 4.33
CA MET A 81 9.55 17.18 5.40
C MET A 81 10.10 16.39 6.57
N THR A 82 11.05 16.99 7.29
CA THR A 82 11.61 16.42 8.52
C THR A 82 10.78 16.74 9.76
N HIS A 83 9.74 17.56 9.61
CA HIS A 83 8.88 18.07 10.68
C HIS A 83 7.40 18.06 10.25
N GLN A 84 6.50 18.23 11.22
CA GLN A 84 5.07 18.33 10.95
C GLN A 84 4.73 19.64 10.24
N ILE A 85 3.90 19.53 9.21
CA ILE A 85 3.39 20.62 8.41
C ILE A 85 1.85 20.50 8.33
N ILE A 86 1.16 21.63 8.45
CA ILE A 86 -0.29 21.76 8.24
C ILE A 86 -0.52 22.22 6.80
N ILE A 87 -1.38 21.55 6.05
CA ILE A 87 -1.69 21.98 4.67
C ILE A 87 -3.18 22.27 4.61
N GLU A 88 -3.51 23.54 4.39
CA GLU A 88 -4.87 24.05 4.22
C GLU A 88 -5.10 24.29 2.73
N ILE A 89 -6.06 23.58 2.13
CA ILE A 89 -6.37 23.73 0.70
C ILE A 89 -7.79 24.26 0.58
N GLU A 90 -7.94 25.54 0.22
CA GLU A 90 -9.22 26.21 0.04
C GLU A 90 -9.56 26.33 -1.46
N ASN A 91 -10.59 25.60 -1.91
CA ASN A 91 -11.24 25.83 -3.21
C ASN A 91 -10.32 25.77 -4.44
N THR A 92 -9.29 24.94 -4.45
CA THR A 92 -8.45 24.74 -5.65
C THR A 92 -9.13 23.79 -6.62
N HIS A 93 -9.38 24.23 -7.85
CA HIS A 93 -10.18 23.47 -8.82
C HIS A 93 -9.37 22.50 -9.71
N ALA A 94 -8.04 22.43 -9.55
CA ALA A 94 -7.15 21.73 -10.50
C ALA A 94 -6.21 20.65 -9.88
N LEU A 95 -6.27 20.37 -8.57
CA LEU A 95 -5.34 19.45 -7.88
C LEU A 95 -5.58 17.98 -8.28
N GLU A 96 -4.65 17.42 -9.05
CA GLU A 96 -4.69 16.06 -9.61
C GLU A 96 -3.93 15.03 -8.75
N ASN A 97 -2.77 15.42 -8.21
CA ASN A 97 -1.89 14.57 -7.42
C ASN A 97 -1.38 15.29 -6.16
N VAL A 98 -1.54 14.66 -4.99
CA VAL A 98 -0.95 15.13 -3.72
C VAL A 98 -0.06 14.02 -3.14
N HIS A 99 1.20 14.36 -2.93
CA HIS A 99 2.19 13.62 -2.18
C HIS A 99 2.58 14.45 -0.96
N ALA A 100 2.39 13.99 0.26
CA ALA A 100 2.89 14.74 1.40
C ALA A 100 3.17 13.88 2.62
N GLU A 101 4.22 14.27 3.34
CA GLU A 101 4.62 13.73 4.62
C GLU A 101 3.99 14.57 5.74
N MET A 102 3.01 13.97 6.45
CA MET A 102 2.29 14.48 7.65
C MET A 102 1.04 15.36 7.39
N PHE A 103 -0.13 14.95 7.91
CA PHE A 103 -1.39 15.73 7.95
C PHE A 103 -2.30 15.28 9.11
N ASP A 104 -3.04 16.19 9.74
CA ASP A 104 -4.01 15.84 10.79
C ASP A 104 -5.50 16.05 10.41
N ASN A 105 -5.87 16.50 9.20
CA ASN A 105 -7.29 16.53 8.81
C ASN A 105 -7.53 16.64 7.29
N PHE A 106 -8.19 15.64 6.69
CA PHE A 106 -8.92 15.79 5.42
C PHE A 106 -10.40 15.85 5.75
N SER A 107 -10.95 17.04 5.98
CA SER A 107 -12.40 17.23 5.93
C SER A 107 -12.75 18.01 4.67
N SER A 108 -13.70 17.52 3.88
CA SER A 108 -14.49 18.22 2.85
C SER A 108 -13.85 18.86 1.59
N PHE A 109 -12.54 19.06 1.45
CA PHE A 109 -12.04 20.08 0.49
C PHE A 109 -11.56 19.61 -0.91
N PHE A 110 -11.80 18.36 -1.31
CA PHE A 110 -11.31 17.82 -2.60
C PHE A 110 -12.43 17.32 -3.50
N SER A 111 -13.22 18.22 -4.10
CA SER A 111 -14.31 17.81 -5.00
C SER A 111 -13.84 17.16 -6.32
N CYS A 112 -12.55 17.27 -6.67
CA CYS A 112 -12.01 16.79 -7.95
C CYS A 112 -10.78 15.86 -7.84
N LEU A 113 -10.21 15.65 -6.64
CA LEU A 113 -8.98 14.85 -6.47
C LEU A 113 -9.22 13.38 -6.79
N ASN A 114 -8.61 12.90 -7.87
CA ASN A 114 -8.82 11.53 -8.35
C ASN A 114 -7.84 10.52 -7.71
N GLU A 115 -6.61 10.97 -7.40
CA GLU A 115 -5.56 10.14 -6.82
C GLU A 115 -4.87 10.82 -5.63
N LEU A 116 -4.70 10.08 -4.53
CA LEU A 116 -3.99 10.52 -3.33
C LEU A 116 -2.88 9.52 -2.99
N ILE A 117 -1.63 10.01 -2.83
CA ILE A 117 -0.47 9.17 -2.51
C ILE A 117 0.20 9.68 -1.24
N ILE A 118 0.10 8.91 -0.17
CA ILE A 118 0.69 9.19 1.13
C ILE A 118 1.97 8.36 1.27
N ASN A 119 3.13 8.98 1.47
CA ASN A 119 4.40 8.29 1.64
C ASN A 119 5.03 8.67 2.99
N ASN A 120 5.56 7.70 3.72
CA ASN A 120 6.45 7.85 4.88
C ASN A 120 6.08 8.92 5.91
N CYS A 121 4.78 9.15 6.16
CA CYS A 121 4.30 10.08 7.19
C CYS A 121 4.70 9.62 8.60
N ASN A 122 5.87 10.03 9.06
CA ASN A 122 6.32 9.83 10.43
C ASN A 122 5.39 10.59 11.37
N GLY A 123 4.93 9.96 12.46
CA GLY A 123 4.05 10.62 13.44
C GLY A 123 2.55 10.59 13.13
N LEU A 124 2.12 10.16 11.93
CA LEU A 124 0.71 10.03 11.58
C LEU A 124 0.04 8.85 12.29
N LYS A 125 -0.59 9.11 13.45
CA LYS A 125 -1.25 8.09 14.27
C LYS A 125 -2.67 7.77 13.81
N GLU A 126 -3.42 8.79 13.42
CA GLU A 126 -4.79 8.68 12.94
C GLU A 126 -4.94 9.47 11.63
N PHE A 127 -5.65 8.91 10.67
CA PHE A 127 -5.91 9.49 9.36
C PHE A 127 -7.39 9.31 9.07
N ARG A 128 -8.08 10.39 8.69
CA ARG A 128 -9.47 10.34 8.24
C ARG A 128 -9.55 10.96 6.86
N LEU A 129 -10.14 10.24 5.92
CA LEU A 129 -10.35 10.66 4.54
C LEU A 129 -11.83 10.57 4.20
N LEU A 130 -12.44 11.70 3.90
CA LEU A 130 -13.82 11.82 3.43
C LEU A 130 -13.78 12.44 2.04
N SER A 131 -13.97 11.65 0.99
CA SER A 131 -13.93 12.16 -0.39
C SER A 131 -14.78 11.36 -1.36
N SER A 132 -15.70 12.03 -2.05
CA SER A 132 -16.48 11.44 -3.14
C SER A 132 -15.76 11.42 -4.49
N SER A 133 -14.59 12.07 -4.62
CA SER A 133 -13.88 12.20 -5.90
C SER A 133 -12.72 11.20 -6.06
N ILE A 134 -12.15 10.73 -4.95
CA ILE A 134 -10.97 9.86 -4.96
C ILE A 134 -11.32 8.49 -5.53
N LYS A 135 -10.62 8.12 -6.60
CA LYS A 135 -10.67 6.79 -7.20
C LYS A 135 -9.43 5.95 -6.87
N ARG A 136 -8.29 6.58 -6.59
CA ARG A 136 -7.03 5.88 -6.28
C ARG A 136 -6.41 6.41 -4.99
N LEU A 137 -6.12 5.52 -4.04
CA LEU A 137 -5.45 5.86 -2.80
C LEU A 137 -4.25 4.95 -2.61
N THR A 138 -3.05 5.52 -2.48
CA THR A 138 -1.84 4.79 -2.11
C THR A 138 -1.31 5.28 -0.78
N ILE A 139 -1.00 4.37 0.13
CA ILE A 139 -0.39 4.65 1.43
C ILE A 139 0.86 3.79 1.55
N LYS A 140 2.04 4.42 1.61
CA LYS A 140 3.33 3.76 1.85
C LYS A 140 3.89 4.21 3.19
N MET A 141 4.10 3.28 4.11
CA MET A 141 4.52 3.57 5.48
C MET A 141 5.92 3.06 5.77
N GLY A 142 6.74 3.93 6.35
CA GLY A 142 8.06 3.57 6.87
C GLY A 142 7.99 2.64 8.08
N PRO A 143 9.15 2.13 8.54
CA PRO A 143 9.20 0.93 9.38
C PRO A 143 8.66 1.09 10.81
N ARG A 144 8.48 2.33 11.27
CA ARG A 144 8.05 2.66 12.64
C ARG A 144 6.65 3.28 12.70
N ASN A 145 5.98 3.45 11.56
CA ASN A 145 4.76 4.26 11.47
C ASN A 145 3.51 3.40 11.61
N ARG A 146 2.78 3.56 12.70
CA ARG A 146 1.48 2.88 12.92
C ARG A 146 0.35 3.87 12.64
N ILE A 147 -0.48 3.55 11.65
CA ILE A 147 -1.59 4.40 11.23
C ILE A 147 -2.94 3.72 11.51
N LYS A 148 -3.87 4.51 12.02
CA LYS A 148 -5.30 4.19 12.10
C LYS A 148 -6.02 5.04 11.05
N ALA A 149 -6.50 4.41 9.98
CA ALA A 149 -7.13 5.08 8.86
C ALA A 149 -8.65 4.88 8.87
N PHE A 150 -9.41 5.94 8.69
CA PHE A 150 -10.84 5.92 8.42
C PHE A 150 -11.03 6.48 7.02
N ILE A 151 -11.53 5.67 6.09
CA ILE A 151 -11.61 6.03 4.68
C ILE A 151 -13.06 5.89 4.25
N ASP A 152 -13.68 7.03 4.00
CA ASP A 152 -15.00 7.15 3.41
C ASP A 152 -14.85 7.74 2.01
N THR A 153 -14.66 6.83 1.05
CA THR A 153 -14.44 7.15 -0.36
C THR A 153 -15.35 6.30 -1.22
N PRO A 154 -16.63 6.71 -1.40
CA PRO A 154 -17.65 5.87 -2.05
C PRO A 154 -17.29 5.45 -3.47
N ASN A 155 -16.52 6.28 -4.19
CA ASN A 155 -16.13 6.08 -5.58
C ASN A 155 -14.72 5.49 -5.77
N ILE A 156 -14.14 4.88 -4.73
CA ILE A 156 -12.82 4.27 -4.82
C ILE A 156 -12.81 3.11 -5.83
N LEU A 157 -11.77 3.07 -6.67
CA LEU A 157 -11.52 2.01 -7.64
C LEU A 157 -10.28 1.19 -7.27
N TYR A 158 -9.30 1.83 -6.62
CA TYR A 158 -8.03 1.21 -6.29
C TYR A 158 -7.46 1.73 -4.97
N PHE A 159 -7.16 0.82 -4.06
CA PHE A 159 -6.43 1.09 -2.82
C PHE A 159 -5.11 0.32 -2.82
N LYS A 160 -4.01 1.00 -2.45
CA LYS A 160 -2.71 0.37 -2.23
C LYS A 160 -2.19 0.72 -0.85
N TYR A 161 -1.78 -0.29 -0.10
CA TYR A 161 -1.01 -0.12 1.12
C TYR A 161 0.31 -0.86 1.01
N SER A 162 1.42 -0.22 1.36
CA SER A 162 2.70 -0.90 1.57
C SER A 162 3.39 -0.45 2.84
N SER A 163 4.03 -1.38 3.54
CA SER A 163 4.95 -1.02 4.63
C SER A 163 6.22 -1.84 4.60
N ASP A 164 7.33 -1.13 4.75
CA ASP A 164 8.67 -1.71 4.83
C ASP A 164 9.04 -2.11 6.28
N GLY A 165 8.13 -1.89 7.24
CA GLY A 165 8.30 -2.15 8.66
C GLY A 165 7.80 -3.48 9.16
N GLU A 166 8.48 -4.01 10.18
CA GLU A 166 8.06 -5.22 10.89
C GLU A 166 6.65 -5.08 11.48
N GLY A 167 5.71 -5.85 10.96
CA GLY A 167 4.40 -6.05 11.59
C GLY A 167 3.54 -4.80 11.69
N VAL A 168 3.85 -3.78 10.88
CA VAL A 168 3.03 -2.58 10.76
C VAL A 168 1.81 -2.92 9.91
N LEU A 169 0.68 -3.09 10.57
CA LEU A 169 -0.61 -3.29 9.95
C LEU A 169 -1.48 -2.06 10.24
N PRO A 170 -2.05 -1.43 9.20
CA PRO A 170 -2.94 -0.30 9.39
C PRO A 170 -4.27 -0.80 9.96
N SER A 171 -4.86 -0.02 10.86
CA SER A 171 -6.25 -0.23 11.24
C SER A 171 -7.10 0.59 10.30
N ILE A 172 -7.66 -0.05 9.27
CA ILE A 172 -8.46 0.63 8.25
C ILE A 172 -9.94 0.33 8.44
N LYS A 173 -10.80 1.33 8.21
CA LYS A 173 -12.23 1.14 8.00
C LYS A 173 -12.62 1.77 6.67
N PHE A 174 -13.37 1.02 5.88
CA PHE A 174 -13.94 1.47 4.63
C PHE A 174 -15.46 1.59 4.77
N THR A 175 -16.00 2.67 4.23
CA THR A 175 -17.40 2.81 3.88
C THR A 175 -17.41 3.09 2.37
N THR A 176 -17.62 2.06 1.55
CA THR A 176 -17.68 2.21 0.09
C THR A 176 -19.09 1.97 -0.41
N THR A 177 -19.45 2.59 -1.53
CA THR A 177 -20.72 2.37 -2.22
C THR A 177 -20.52 1.94 -3.68
N SER A 178 -19.28 1.65 -4.08
CA SER A 178 -18.90 1.25 -5.44
C SER A 178 -19.10 -0.25 -5.63
N ASN A 179 -19.56 -0.63 -6.83
CA ASN A 179 -19.95 -2.01 -7.13
C ASN A 179 -18.77 -2.96 -7.37
N GLU A 180 -17.55 -2.50 -7.68
CA GLU A 180 -16.34 -3.33 -7.69
C GLU A 180 -15.08 -2.46 -7.53
N TRP A 181 -14.16 -2.83 -6.63
CA TRP A 181 -12.87 -2.15 -6.48
C TRP A 181 -11.75 -3.11 -6.09
N LYS A 182 -10.51 -2.66 -6.23
CA LYS A 182 -9.31 -3.50 -6.00
C LYS A 182 -8.50 -2.97 -4.83
N SER A 183 -8.01 -3.87 -3.99
CA SER A 183 -7.03 -3.53 -2.96
C SER A 183 -5.72 -4.30 -3.17
N LYS A 184 -4.59 -3.61 -3.00
CA LYS A 184 -3.26 -4.20 -3.07
C LYS A 184 -2.50 -3.92 -1.79
N ILE A 185 -2.27 -4.94 -1.00
CA ILE A 185 -1.61 -4.86 0.31
C ILE A 185 -0.24 -5.52 0.19
N SER A 186 0.83 -4.80 0.49
CA SER A 186 2.20 -5.32 0.46
C SER A 186 2.85 -5.17 1.83
N LEU A 187 3.16 -6.28 2.49
CA LEU A 187 3.62 -6.29 3.87
C LEU A 187 4.91 -7.08 4.00
N SER A 188 5.92 -6.45 4.59
CA SER A 188 7.05 -7.15 5.16
C SER A 188 6.68 -7.69 6.54
N TYR A 189 6.99 -8.95 6.80
CA TYR A 189 6.70 -9.56 8.09
C TYR A 189 7.89 -10.39 8.59
N LYS A 190 8.20 -10.20 9.87
CA LYS A 190 9.14 -11.03 10.63
C LYS A 190 8.35 -11.71 11.72
N LEU A 191 8.25 -13.04 11.63
CA LEU A 191 7.71 -13.81 12.73
C LEU A 191 8.90 -14.17 13.63
N LYS A 192 8.91 -13.65 14.85
CA LYS A 192 9.84 -14.09 15.88
C LYS A 192 9.34 -15.43 16.45
N PRO A 193 10.22 -16.40 16.75
CA PRO A 193 9.82 -17.64 17.39
C PRO A 193 9.23 -17.34 18.78
N LEU A 194 8.03 -17.88 19.04
CA LEU A 194 7.31 -17.90 20.32
C LEU A 194 7.09 -16.53 21.01
N GLY A 195 5.86 -16.03 20.96
CA GLY A 195 5.40 -14.91 21.79
C GLY A 195 4.00 -14.40 21.43
N LYS A 196 3.41 -13.56 22.29
CA LYS A 196 2.11 -12.87 22.05
C LYS A 196 2.08 -12.11 20.72
N ASP A 197 3.24 -11.73 20.19
CA ASP A 197 3.38 -10.87 19.01
C ASP A 197 2.94 -11.54 17.71
N ALA A 198 3.26 -12.82 17.49
CA ALA A 198 2.86 -13.56 16.28
C ALA A 198 1.33 -13.69 16.18
N THR A 199 0.68 -14.06 17.30
CA THR A 199 -0.79 -14.09 17.41
C THR A 199 -1.40 -12.73 17.09
N SER A 200 -0.79 -11.65 17.60
CA SER A 200 -1.29 -10.30 17.38
C SER A 200 -1.22 -9.88 15.91
N TRP A 201 -0.21 -10.34 15.16
CA TRP A 201 -0.04 -10.00 13.75
C TRP A 201 -1.11 -10.65 12.88
N PHE A 202 -1.32 -11.97 13.03
CA PHE A 202 -2.38 -12.68 12.30
C PHE A 202 -3.78 -12.13 12.60
N LEU A 203 -4.05 -11.76 13.85
CA LEU A 203 -5.30 -11.10 14.24
C LEU A 203 -5.48 -9.73 13.57
N LYS A 204 -4.42 -8.92 13.52
CA LYS A 204 -4.43 -7.61 12.85
C LYS A 204 -4.60 -7.77 11.33
N LEU A 205 -3.95 -8.76 10.73
CA LEU A 205 -4.08 -9.06 9.30
C LEU A 205 -5.53 -9.44 8.99
N ASN A 206 -6.13 -10.33 9.80
CA ASN A 206 -7.54 -10.68 9.64
C ASN A 206 -8.45 -9.46 9.72
N LYS A 207 -8.25 -8.58 10.70
CA LYS A 207 -9.02 -7.33 10.84
C LYS A 207 -8.88 -6.44 9.60
N LEU A 208 -7.66 -6.29 9.07
CA LEU A 208 -7.41 -5.54 7.85
C LEU A 208 -8.14 -6.16 6.65
N LEU A 209 -8.00 -7.47 6.44
CA LEU A 209 -8.64 -8.16 5.32
C LEU A 209 -10.17 -8.06 5.40
N LYS A 210 -10.75 -8.16 6.61
CA LYS A 210 -12.19 -7.94 6.83
C LYS A 210 -12.63 -6.53 6.48
N ALA A 211 -11.81 -5.52 6.76
CA ALA A 211 -12.10 -4.15 6.35
C ALA A 211 -12.01 -3.95 4.82
N LEU A 212 -11.40 -4.89 4.10
CA LEU A 212 -11.20 -4.86 2.65
C LEU A 212 -12.05 -5.90 1.92
N SER A 213 -12.97 -6.61 2.60
CA SER A 213 -13.64 -7.80 2.07
C SER A 213 -14.55 -7.53 0.87
N GLU A 214 -14.96 -6.28 0.68
CA GLU A 214 -15.75 -5.83 -0.48
C GLU A 214 -14.89 -5.58 -1.73
N SER A 215 -13.56 -5.70 -1.62
CA SER A 215 -12.62 -5.51 -2.73
C SER A 215 -12.04 -6.82 -3.26
N HIS A 216 -11.54 -6.79 -4.48
CA HIS A 216 -10.64 -7.83 -4.97
C HIS A 216 -9.25 -7.65 -4.35
N ILE A 217 -8.98 -8.41 -3.29
CA ILE A 217 -7.75 -8.29 -2.51
C ILE A 217 -6.58 -9.00 -3.22
N THR A 218 -5.51 -8.25 -3.49
CA THR A 218 -4.17 -8.77 -3.79
C THR A 218 -3.27 -8.57 -2.58
N LEU A 219 -2.82 -9.66 -1.97
CA LEU A 219 -1.95 -9.67 -0.81
C LEU A 219 -0.55 -10.13 -1.19
N ASN A 220 0.43 -9.24 -1.06
CA ASN A 220 1.85 -9.54 -1.20
C ASN A 220 2.48 -9.62 0.19
N LEU A 221 3.05 -10.77 0.54
CA LEU A 221 3.72 -10.97 1.81
C LEU A 221 5.21 -11.24 1.56
N ILE A 222 6.06 -10.44 2.17
CA ILE A 222 7.51 -10.52 2.06
C ILE A 222 8.07 -11.00 3.39
N HIS A 223 8.75 -12.14 3.39
CA HIS A 223 9.41 -12.71 4.56
C HIS A 223 10.89 -12.36 4.57
N ASP A 224 11.35 -11.70 5.64
CA ASP A 224 12.68 -11.07 5.74
C ASP A 224 13.70 -11.87 6.60
N GLU A 225 13.44 -13.13 6.98
CA GLU A 225 14.39 -13.92 7.80
C GLU A 225 14.59 -15.38 7.37
N TYR A 226 15.75 -15.93 7.76
CA TYR A 226 16.18 -17.32 7.55
C TYR A 226 16.01 -18.22 8.79
N LYS A 227 15.41 -17.73 9.88
CA LYS A 227 15.34 -18.48 11.15
C LYS A 227 14.13 -19.42 11.19
N LYS A 228 14.34 -20.62 11.74
CA LYS A 228 13.29 -21.63 11.94
C LYS A 228 12.16 -21.05 12.79
N LEU A 229 10.96 -21.11 12.25
CA LEU A 229 9.73 -20.69 12.92
C LEU A 229 9.05 -21.89 13.56
N TYR A 230 8.75 -21.77 14.86
CA TYR A 230 7.87 -22.68 15.58
C TYR A 230 6.49 -22.04 15.62
N ILE A 231 5.62 -22.48 14.71
CA ILE A 231 4.21 -22.07 14.66
C ILE A 231 3.42 -23.13 15.42
N ASN A 232 2.67 -22.73 16.45
CA ASN A 232 1.75 -23.62 17.14
C ASN A 232 0.46 -23.76 16.32
N ASP A 233 -0.07 -24.97 16.15
CA ASP A 233 -1.30 -25.23 15.40
C ASP A 233 -2.57 -24.60 16.01
N SER A 234 -2.45 -24.01 17.20
CA SER A 234 -3.52 -23.32 17.93
C SER A 234 -3.88 -21.94 17.40
N TYR A 235 -3.22 -21.42 16.35
CA TYR A 235 -3.69 -20.21 15.66
C TYR A 235 -4.87 -20.58 14.76
N GLY A 236 -6.08 -20.10 15.05
CA GLY A 236 -7.30 -20.45 14.33
C GLY A 236 -8.54 -20.31 15.21
N GLY A 237 -9.73 -20.28 14.61
CA GLY A 237 -11.00 -19.97 15.28
C GLY A 237 -11.80 -18.83 14.64
N PHE A 238 -11.45 -18.45 13.40
CA PHE A 238 -12.21 -17.45 12.65
C PHE A 238 -13.33 -18.15 11.88
N TYR A 239 -14.56 -17.92 12.32
CA TYR A 239 -15.76 -18.58 11.77
C TYR A 239 -16.11 -18.19 10.32
N LYS A 240 -15.48 -17.15 9.76
CA LYS A 240 -15.68 -16.73 8.37
C LYS A 240 -14.38 -16.12 7.80
N PRO A 241 -13.61 -16.89 7.02
CA PRO A 241 -12.38 -16.41 6.40
C PRO A 241 -12.70 -15.45 5.23
N VAL A 242 -11.83 -14.47 5.00
CA VAL A 242 -12.00 -13.50 3.90
C VAL A 242 -11.46 -14.11 2.61
N VAL A 243 -12.14 -13.91 1.48
CA VAL A 243 -11.61 -14.32 0.17
C VAL A 243 -10.50 -13.35 -0.24
N VAL A 244 -9.34 -13.90 -0.61
CA VAL A 244 -8.24 -13.14 -1.18
C VAL A 244 -8.10 -13.56 -2.64
N GLU A 245 -8.14 -12.62 -3.58
CA GLU A 245 -8.07 -12.98 -4.99
C GLU A 245 -6.67 -13.52 -5.31
N HIS A 246 -5.62 -12.79 -4.94
CA HIS A 246 -4.24 -13.18 -5.21
C HIS A 246 -3.38 -13.10 -3.95
N LEU A 247 -2.73 -14.21 -3.58
CA LEU A 247 -1.66 -14.26 -2.59
C LEU A 247 -0.31 -14.39 -3.30
N LYS A 248 0.59 -13.44 -3.09
CA LYS A 248 1.98 -13.51 -3.55
C LYS A 248 2.92 -13.60 -2.36
N LEU A 249 3.79 -14.61 -2.37
CA LEU A 249 4.74 -14.88 -1.29
C LEU A 249 6.16 -14.68 -1.78
N TRP A 250 6.90 -13.79 -1.12
CA TRP A 250 8.27 -13.41 -1.45
C TRP A 250 9.17 -13.70 -0.25
N GLY A 251 10.39 -14.18 -0.48
CA GLY A 251 11.36 -14.46 0.58
C GLY A 251 11.93 -15.89 0.53
N CYS A 252 12.79 -16.20 1.51
CA CYS A 252 13.48 -17.48 1.63
C CYS A 252 12.72 -18.43 2.56
N TYR A 253 11.83 -19.24 1.99
CA TYR A 253 11.09 -20.23 2.75
C TYR A 253 11.83 -21.56 2.74
N SER A 254 12.28 -22.03 3.92
CA SER A 254 12.70 -23.43 4.05
C SER A 254 11.53 -24.37 3.76
N SER A 255 11.82 -25.61 3.35
CA SER A 255 10.79 -26.62 3.02
C SER A 255 9.83 -26.89 4.17
N TYR A 256 10.32 -26.83 5.41
CA TYR A 256 9.52 -26.97 6.62
C TYR A 256 8.63 -25.76 6.93
N PHE A 257 8.96 -24.59 6.38
CA PHE A 257 8.30 -23.34 6.74
C PHE A 257 7.03 -23.07 5.91
N VAL A 258 7.03 -23.43 4.63
CA VAL A 258 5.88 -23.21 3.72
C VAL A 258 4.60 -23.88 4.24
N PRO A 259 4.60 -25.16 4.67
CA PRO A 259 3.39 -25.81 5.21
C PRO A 259 2.83 -25.09 6.43
N ALA A 260 3.68 -24.79 7.41
CA ALA A 260 3.28 -24.20 8.68
C ALA A 260 2.68 -22.79 8.50
N ILE A 261 3.27 -21.97 7.62
CA ILE A 261 2.78 -20.61 7.39
C ILE A 261 1.49 -20.58 6.58
N LEU A 262 1.38 -21.44 5.55
CA LEU A 262 0.15 -21.57 4.77
C LEU A 262 -1.00 -22.09 5.63
N ASN A 263 -0.73 -23.04 6.52
CA ASN A 263 -1.70 -23.50 7.52
C ASN A 263 -2.25 -22.33 8.35
N CYS A 264 -1.43 -21.35 8.74
CA CYS A 264 -1.93 -20.16 9.44
C CYS A 264 -2.73 -19.24 8.52
N PHE A 265 -2.25 -18.97 7.32
CA PHE A 265 -2.93 -18.12 6.35
C PHE A 265 -4.31 -18.65 5.97
N PHE A 266 -4.40 -19.95 5.68
CA PHE A 266 -5.65 -20.64 5.36
C PHE A 266 -6.59 -20.78 6.55
N LYS A 267 -6.24 -20.30 7.75
CA LYS A 267 -7.21 -20.15 8.84
C LYS A 267 -7.80 -18.75 8.91
N ILE A 268 -7.19 -17.78 8.23
CA ILE A 268 -7.57 -16.36 8.25
C ILE A 268 -8.30 -15.97 6.96
N PHE A 269 -7.82 -16.47 5.83
CA PHE A 269 -8.33 -16.12 4.51
C PHE A 269 -8.29 -17.32 3.55
N ARG A 270 -8.97 -17.20 2.41
CA ARG A 270 -9.08 -18.21 1.36
C ARG A 270 -8.55 -17.61 0.05
N PRO A 271 -7.27 -17.84 -0.30
CA PRO A 271 -6.73 -17.30 -1.54
C PRO A 271 -7.22 -18.10 -2.75
N ARG A 272 -7.67 -17.44 -3.82
CA ARG A 272 -7.99 -18.10 -5.11
C ARG A 272 -6.76 -18.43 -5.91
N TYR A 273 -5.75 -17.57 -5.86
CA TYR A 273 -4.47 -17.78 -6.53
C TYR A 273 -3.30 -17.62 -5.55
N ILE A 274 -2.33 -18.53 -5.60
CA ILE A 274 -1.07 -18.44 -4.84
C ILE A 274 0.11 -18.44 -5.82
N GLN A 275 1.00 -17.47 -5.68
CA GLN A 275 2.22 -17.35 -6.48
C GLN A 275 3.44 -17.16 -5.57
N MET A 276 4.55 -17.81 -5.93
CA MET A 276 5.86 -17.62 -5.32
C MET A 276 6.88 -17.21 -6.37
N GLU A 277 7.64 -16.14 -6.08
CA GLU A 277 8.64 -15.60 -7.03
C GLU A 277 10.03 -16.25 -6.88
N ASN A 278 10.35 -16.86 -5.72
CA ASN A 278 11.67 -17.45 -5.47
C ASN A 278 11.74 -18.94 -5.85
N GLY A 279 12.76 -19.34 -6.64
CA GLY A 279 12.93 -20.67 -7.22
C GLY A 279 12.82 -21.84 -6.22
N LEU A 280 13.63 -21.88 -5.16
CA LEU A 280 13.60 -23.01 -4.21
C LEU A 280 12.29 -23.07 -3.41
N ALA A 281 11.75 -21.91 -3.03
CA ALA A 281 10.48 -21.84 -2.31
C ALA A 281 9.30 -22.30 -3.19
N LYS A 282 9.36 -22.03 -4.49
CA LYS A 282 8.41 -22.49 -5.50
C LYS A 282 8.34 -24.02 -5.57
N PHE A 283 9.47 -24.72 -5.46
CA PHE A 283 9.50 -26.20 -5.37
C PHE A 283 8.82 -26.70 -4.10
N ASN A 284 9.15 -26.12 -2.94
CA ASN A 284 8.56 -26.51 -1.65
C ASN A 284 7.04 -26.29 -1.62
N LEU A 285 6.57 -25.18 -2.19
CA LEU A 285 5.15 -24.89 -2.32
C LEU A 285 4.44 -25.89 -3.23
N ALA A 286 5.06 -26.20 -4.38
CA ALA A 286 4.51 -27.17 -5.30
C ALA A 286 4.42 -28.57 -4.68
N GLU A 287 5.47 -28.99 -3.98
CA GLU A 287 5.48 -30.25 -3.24
C GLU A 287 4.38 -30.28 -2.18
N TYR A 288 4.27 -29.24 -1.35
CA TYR A 288 3.25 -29.16 -0.31
C TYR A 288 1.83 -29.14 -0.89
N ILE A 289 1.56 -28.29 -1.89
CA ILE A 289 0.24 -28.22 -2.52
C ILE A 289 -0.10 -29.52 -3.26
N SER A 290 0.88 -30.18 -3.90
CA SER A 290 0.65 -31.48 -4.53
C SER A 290 0.25 -32.57 -3.53
N LYS A 291 0.67 -32.44 -2.26
CA LYS A 291 0.22 -33.30 -1.17
C LYS A 291 -1.19 -32.93 -0.69
N LEU A 292 -1.74 -31.75 -0.97
CA LEU A 292 -3.12 -31.43 -0.60
C LEU A 292 -4.15 -32.11 -1.53
N ILE A 293 -3.74 -32.46 -2.75
CA ILE A 293 -4.59 -33.04 -3.80
C ILE A 293 -5.08 -34.48 -3.49
N PRO A 294 -4.36 -35.36 -2.76
CA PRO A 294 -4.80 -36.73 -2.51
C PRO A 294 -5.36 -37.01 -1.10
N TYR A 295 -5.36 -36.05 -0.15
CA TYR A 295 -5.65 -36.36 1.26
C TYR A 295 -7.10 -36.08 1.68
N GLU A 296 -7.83 -37.15 2.02
CA GLU A 296 -9.00 -37.14 2.92
C GLU A 296 -8.62 -37.00 4.43
N THR A 297 -7.35 -36.77 4.77
CA THR A 297 -6.89 -36.93 6.16
C THR A 297 -7.06 -35.67 7.01
N GLY A 298 -8.19 -35.59 7.71
CA GLY A 298 -8.35 -35.49 9.18
C GLY A 298 -7.58 -34.47 10.05
N CYS A 299 -6.50 -33.82 9.61
CA CYS A 299 -5.63 -33.04 10.53
C CYS A 299 -5.79 -31.52 10.45
N TYR A 300 -6.44 -30.98 9.41
CA TYR A 300 -6.64 -29.54 9.30
C TYR A 300 -8.08 -29.22 8.91
N PHE A 301 -8.78 -28.48 9.78
CA PHE A 301 -10.19 -28.14 9.58
C PHE A 301 -10.46 -27.36 8.28
N TRP A 302 -9.52 -26.52 7.83
CA TRP A 302 -9.70 -25.70 6.63
C TRP A 302 -9.64 -26.51 5.32
N LEU A 303 -9.08 -27.72 5.33
CA LEU A 303 -9.07 -28.57 4.13
C LEU A 303 -10.48 -29.01 3.71
N GLN A 304 -11.44 -29.06 4.65
CA GLN A 304 -12.82 -29.43 4.35
C GLN A 304 -13.49 -28.43 3.39
N ASP A 305 -13.00 -27.19 3.37
CA ASP A 305 -13.48 -26.12 2.51
C ASP A 305 -12.77 -26.11 1.14
N LEU A 306 -11.67 -26.84 0.94
CA LEU A 306 -10.91 -26.83 -0.32
C LEU A 306 -11.46 -27.91 -1.26
N GLU A 307 -11.96 -27.51 -2.43
CA GLU A 307 -12.58 -28.43 -3.40
C GLU A 307 -11.59 -28.91 -4.46
N GLU A 308 -10.81 -27.98 -5.00
CA GLU A 308 -9.93 -28.25 -6.13
C GLU A 308 -8.64 -27.45 -6.01
N VAL A 309 -7.54 -28.07 -6.44
CA VAL A 309 -6.29 -27.35 -6.69
C VAL A 309 -5.78 -27.67 -8.08
N SER A 310 -5.53 -26.62 -8.87
CA SER A 310 -4.90 -26.72 -10.18
C SER A 310 -3.65 -25.85 -10.27
N ILE A 311 -2.77 -26.21 -11.18
CA ILE A 311 -1.49 -25.53 -11.38
C ILE A 311 -1.53 -24.86 -12.74
N GLU A 312 -1.20 -23.58 -12.77
CA GLU A 312 -1.21 -22.78 -13.98
C GLU A 312 0.17 -22.19 -14.25
N VAL A 313 0.56 -22.19 -15.52
CA VAL A 313 1.82 -21.64 -15.99
C VAL A 313 1.54 -20.47 -16.92
N MET A 314 2.31 -19.38 -16.76
CA MET A 314 2.22 -18.23 -17.66
C MET A 314 2.83 -18.59 -19.00
N ASP A 315 2.01 -18.54 -20.05
CA ASP A 315 2.49 -18.51 -21.42
C ASP A 315 2.97 -17.10 -21.75
N MET A 316 4.29 -16.89 -21.73
CA MET A 316 4.89 -15.58 -21.97
C MET A 316 4.58 -15.02 -23.37
N LYS A 317 4.29 -15.87 -24.37
CA LYS A 317 3.95 -15.43 -25.73
C LYS A 317 2.51 -14.96 -25.79
N ALA A 318 1.59 -15.73 -25.21
CA ALA A 318 0.17 -15.40 -25.18
C ALA A 318 -0.21 -14.37 -24.09
N LYS A 319 0.67 -14.15 -23.10
CA LYS A 319 0.40 -13.38 -21.87
C LYS A 319 -0.82 -13.90 -21.09
N GLU A 320 -0.99 -15.22 -21.09
CA GLU A 320 -2.13 -15.91 -20.50
C GLU A 320 -1.69 -17.02 -19.55
N TRP A 321 -2.48 -17.25 -18.51
CA TRP A 321 -2.31 -18.40 -17.62
C TRP A 321 -2.98 -19.62 -18.23
N ARG A 322 -2.25 -20.74 -18.29
CA ARG A 322 -2.75 -22.02 -18.82
C ARG A 322 -2.56 -23.12 -17.81
N CYS A 323 -3.58 -23.96 -17.66
CA CYS A 323 -3.52 -25.13 -16.79
C CYS A 323 -2.41 -26.08 -17.26
N LEU A 324 -1.57 -26.53 -16.33
CA LEU A 324 -0.45 -27.41 -16.59
C LEU A 324 -0.97 -28.83 -16.84
N LYS A 325 -0.98 -29.24 -18.10
CA LYS A 325 -1.22 -30.64 -18.51
C LYS A 325 0.12 -31.38 -18.57
N GLY A 326 0.73 -31.70 -17.43
CA GLY A 326 2.05 -32.37 -17.38
C GLY A 326 2.65 -32.46 -15.97
N THR A 327 3.89 -32.96 -15.85
CA THR A 327 4.55 -33.08 -14.55
C THR A 327 4.97 -31.71 -14.00
N ILE A 328 4.65 -31.48 -12.72
CA ILE A 328 5.01 -30.28 -11.97
C ILE A 328 6.51 -29.97 -12.04
N LEU A 329 7.34 -31.02 -12.02
CA LEU A 329 8.80 -30.92 -12.08
C LEU A 329 9.29 -30.17 -13.33
N HIS A 330 8.71 -30.45 -14.50
CA HIS A 330 9.13 -29.80 -15.74
C HIS A 330 8.77 -28.30 -15.74
N ALA A 331 7.62 -27.93 -15.17
CA ALA A 331 7.24 -26.52 -15.05
C ALA A 331 8.13 -25.78 -14.04
N LEU A 332 8.47 -26.42 -12.91
CA LEU A 332 9.31 -25.81 -11.86
C LEU A 332 10.76 -25.59 -12.30
N CYS A 333 11.30 -26.49 -13.13
CA CYS A 333 12.65 -26.35 -13.71
C CYS A 333 12.72 -25.32 -14.85
N SER A 334 11.58 -24.84 -15.34
CA SER A 334 11.53 -23.77 -16.33
C SER A 334 11.46 -22.39 -15.66
N GLU A 335 12.08 -21.36 -16.24
CA GLU A 335 11.97 -19.96 -15.78
C GLU A 335 10.53 -19.38 -15.92
N LYS A 336 9.54 -20.21 -16.21
CA LYS A 336 8.15 -19.81 -16.37
C LYS A 336 7.54 -19.43 -15.02
N GLN A 337 6.72 -18.39 -15.01
CA GLN A 337 5.91 -18.05 -13.83
C GLN A 337 4.84 -19.13 -13.62
N ILE A 338 4.66 -19.56 -12.37
CA ILE A 338 3.67 -20.55 -11.98
C ILE A 338 2.80 -19.96 -10.88
N ARG A 339 1.50 -20.26 -10.92
CA ARG A 339 0.57 -20.03 -9.81
C ARG A 339 -0.26 -21.28 -9.55
N PHE A 340 -0.74 -21.39 -8.33
CA PHE A 340 -1.69 -22.41 -7.92
C PHE A 340 -3.07 -21.75 -7.85
N ARG A 341 -4.06 -22.35 -8.50
CA ARG A 341 -5.46 -21.95 -8.41
C ARG A 341 -6.17 -22.87 -7.43
N LEU A 342 -6.81 -22.30 -6.42
CA LEU A 342 -7.52 -23.00 -5.37
C LEU A 342 -9.01 -22.65 -5.47
N THR A 343 -9.85 -23.67 -5.52
CA THR A 343 -11.31 -23.54 -5.47
C THR A 343 -11.77 -23.92 -4.07
N TRP A 344 -12.56 -23.04 -3.44
CA TRP A 344 -13.05 -23.22 -2.09
C TRP A 344 -14.58 -23.33 -2.12
N LYS A 345 -15.16 -24.16 -1.25
CA LYS A 345 -16.60 -24.23 -1.00
C LYS A 345 -17.12 -22.85 -0.64
N GLU A 346 -18.19 -22.44 -1.29
CA GLU A 346 -18.93 -21.25 -0.90
C GLU A 346 -19.60 -21.52 0.46
N GLN A 347 -19.41 -20.59 1.42
CA GLN A 347 -20.00 -20.65 2.76
C GLN A 347 -21.22 -19.74 2.89
#